data_AF-A0A9D1IAF6-F1
#
_entry.id   AF-A0A9D1IAF6-F1
#
_cell.length_a   1.000
_cell.length_b   1.000
_cell.length_c   1.000
_cell.angle_alpha   90.00
_cell.angle_beta   90.00
_cell.angle_gamma   90.00
#
_symmetry.space_group_name_H-M   'P 1'
#
loop_
_entity.id
_entity.type
_entity.pdbx_description
1 polymer ?
#
loop_
_entity_poly.entity_id
_entity_poly.type
_entity_poly.pdbx_seq_one_letter_code
_entity_poly.pdbx_strand_id
1 'polypeptide(L)' 'MFHENTRVREILHLPGILPLVEKYTGKRLSMSTLKMGANLTLRTVGNHLHWTRAQLQEVIQELNAL' A
#
# COMPACT_ATOMS: atom_id res chain seq x y z
N MET A 1 12.04 -6.22 5.56
CA MET A 1 11.92 -5.41 4.34
C MET A 1 10.68 -5.85 3.57
N PHE A 2 9.79 -4.91 3.26
CA PHE A 2 8.59 -5.12 2.47
C PHE A 2 8.92 -5.20 0.97
N HIS A 3 8.09 -5.91 0.21
CA HIS A 3 8.23 -6.14 -1.22
C HIS A 3 6.84 -6.31 -1.86
N GLU A 4 6.78 -6.45 -3.19
CA GLU A 4 5.53 -6.49 -3.94
C GLU A 4 4.54 -7.63 -3.55
N ASN A 5 5.06 -8.70 -2.95
CA ASN A 5 4.25 -9.84 -2.47
C ASN A 5 3.91 -9.73 -0.97
N THR A 6 4.39 -8.69 -0.28
CA THR A 6 3.97 -8.36 1.08
C THR A 6 2.46 -8.13 1.08
N ARG A 7 1.77 -8.72 2.06
CA ARG A 7 0.34 -8.53 2.24
C ARG A 7 0.06 -7.22 2.96
N VAL A 8 -1.06 -6.58 2.64
CA VAL A 8 -1.45 -5.31 3.26
C VAL A 8 -1.51 -5.41 4.79
N ARG A 9 -1.97 -6.55 5.35
CA ARG A 9 -1.99 -6.79 6.80
C ARG A 9 -0.64 -6.61 7.49
N GLU A 10 0.44 -6.87 6.77
CA GLU A 10 1.81 -6.77 7.30
C GLU A 10 2.27 -5.32 7.39
N ILE A 11 1.58 -4.38 6.75
CA ILE A 11 1.89 -2.94 6.78
C ILE A 11 0.80 -2.10 7.46
N LEU A 12 -0.34 -2.69 7.82
CA LEU A 12 -1.47 -1.98 8.48
C LEU A 12 -1.08 -1.33 9.82
N HIS A 13 -0.06 -1.85 10.49
CA HIS A 13 0.39 -1.34 11.79
C HIS A 13 1.38 -0.18 11.65
N LEU A 14 1.87 0.11 10.45
CA LEU A 14 2.85 1.16 10.25
C LEU A 14 2.22 2.55 10.46
N PRO A 15 2.89 3.44 11.22
CA PRO A 15 2.43 4.81 11.36
C PRO A 15 2.48 5.50 10.00
N GLY A 16 1.43 6.25 9.65
CA GLY A 16 1.38 6.99 8.38
C GLY A 16 1.01 6.17 7.14
N ILE A 17 0.65 4.88 7.28
CA ILE A 17 0.23 4.04 6.14
C ILE A 17 -0.98 4.61 5.39
N LEU A 18 -1.94 5.21 6.11
CA LEU A 18 -3.11 5.84 5.51
C LEU A 18 -2.73 7.02 4.62
N PRO A 19 -2.06 8.08 5.15
CA PRO A 19 -1.55 9.18 4.32
C PRO A 19 -0.73 8.73 3.12
N LEU A 20 0.11 7.70 3.30
CA LEU A 20 0.91 7.13 2.23
C LEU A 20 0.01 6.60 1.11
N VAL A 21 -0.94 5.72 1.42
CA VAL A 21 -1.80 5.13 0.38
C VAL A 21 -2.73 6.20 -0.23
N GLU A 22 -3.19 7.19 0.53
CA GLU A 22 -3.97 8.32 0.01
C GLU A 22 -3.18 9.15 -1.01
N LYS A 23 -1.90 9.43 -0.74
CA LYS A 23 -0.99 10.14 -1.66
C LYS A 23 -0.90 9.44 -3.02
N TYR A 24 -0.78 8.12 -3.05
CA TYR A 24 -0.60 7.34 -4.29
C TYR A 24 -1.90 6.94 -4.99
N THR A 25 -3.04 6.97 -4.29
CA THR A 25 -4.35 6.69 -4.91
C THR A 25 -5.09 7.95 -5.34
N GLY A 26 -4.71 9.12 -4.82
CA GLY A 26 -5.47 10.36 -4.98
C GLY A 26 -6.87 10.28 -4.35
N LYS A 27 -7.14 9.25 -3.54
CA LYS A 27 -8.44 8.99 -2.92
C LYS A 27 -8.26 8.96 -1.42
N ARG A 28 -9.20 9.57 -0.70
CA ARG A 28 -9.32 9.36 0.73
C ARG A 28 -9.70 7.90 1.00
N LEU A 29 -8.91 7.24 1.84
CA LEU A 29 -9.10 5.84 2.17
C LEU A 29 -9.35 5.72 3.67
N SER A 30 -10.30 4.86 4.02
CA SER A 30 -10.52 4.53 5.43
C SER A 30 -9.64 3.35 5.83
N MET A 31 -9.31 3.26 7.12
CA MET A 31 -8.61 2.09 7.65
C MET A 31 -9.42 0.80 7.44
N SER A 32 -10.76 0.90 7.42
CA SER A 32 -11.65 -0.22 7.10
C SER A 32 -11.44 -0.72 5.67
N THR A 33 -11.27 0.18 4.70
CA THR A 33 -10.98 -0.16 3.30
C THR A 33 -9.65 -0.89 3.17
N LEU A 34 -8.60 -0.41 3.86
CA LEU A 34 -7.31 -1.10 3.91
C LEU A 34 -7.41 -2.49 4.57
N LYS A 35 -8.21 -2.62 5.64
CA LYS A 35 -8.48 -3.89 6.31
C LYS A 35 -9.24 -4.88 5.43
N MET A 36 -10.16 -4.43 4.58
CA MET A 36 -10.82 -5.31 3.60
C MET A 36 -9.82 -5.90 2.60
N GLY A 37 -8.82 -5.11 2.21
CA GLY A 37 -7.70 -5.54 1.37
C GLY A 37 -6.56 -6.26 2.11
N ALA A 38 -6.70 -6.56 3.41
CA ALA A 38 -5.62 -7.04 4.27
C ALA A 38 -4.86 -8.28 3.75
N ASN A 39 -5.56 -9.16 3.03
CA ASN A 39 -4.97 -10.39 2.48
C ASN A 39 -4.44 -10.23 1.05
N LEU A 40 -4.68 -9.09 0.40
CA LEU A 40 -4.13 -8.77 -0.91
C LEU A 40 -2.64 -8.41 -0.78
N THR A 41 -1.88 -8.66 -1.83
CA THR A 41 -0.49 -8.20 -1.90
C THR A 41 -0.42 -6.75 -2.36
N LEU A 42 0.69 -6.07 -2.09
CA LEU A 42 0.94 -4.72 -2.59
C LEU A 42 0.85 -4.65 -4.12
N ARG A 43 1.32 -5.69 -4.82
CA ARG A 43 1.15 -5.83 -6.27
C ARG A 43 -0.32 -5.88 -6.67
N THR A 44 -1.14 -6.69 -6.00
CA THR A 44 -2.57 -6.81 -6.34
C THR A 44 -3.30 -5.48 -6.10
N VAL A 45 -3.00 -4.80 -5.00
CA VAL A 45 -3.55 -3.48 -4.70
C VAL A 45 -3.12 -2.46 -5.75
N GLY A 46 -1.81 -2.39 -6.07
CA GLY A 46 -1.28 -1.50 -7.10
C GLY A 46 -1.92 -1.75 -8.47
N ASN A 47 -2.07 -3.01 -8.88
CA ASN A 47 -2.74 -3.35 -10.13
C ASN A 47 -4.19 -2.89 -10.17
N HIS A 48 -4.94 -3.06 -9.07
CA HIS A 48 -6.34 -2.60 -8.98
C HIS A 48 -6.47 -1.06 -9.04
N LEU A 49 -5.43 -0.37 -8.58
CA LEU A 49 -5.33 1.09 -8.61
C LEU A 49 -4.66 1.62 -9.89
N HIS A 50 -4.37 0.74 -10.86
CA HIS A 50 -3.66 1.05 -12.10
C HIS A 50 -2.29 1.72 -11.87
N TRP A 51 -1.61 1.38 -10.78
CA TRP A 51 -0.25 1.84 -10.52
C TRP A 51 0.72 1.29 -11.56
N THR A 52 1.60 2.15 -12.04
CA THR A 52 2.77 1.74 -12.81
C THR A 52 3.73 0.95 -11.92
N ARG A 53 4.62 0.17 -12.55
CA ARG A 53 5.68 -0.54 -11.82
C ARG A 53 6.57 0.42 -11.02
N ALA A 54 6.84 1.62 -11.54
CA ALA A 54 7.62 2.63 -10.84
C ALA A 54 6.92 3.11 -9.56
N GLN A 55 5.64 3.45 -9.65
CA GLN A 55 4.84 3.86 -8.48
C GLN A 55 4.76 2.77 -7.41
N LEU A 56 4.60 1.49 -7.82
CA LEU A 56 4.62 0.38 -6.87
C LEU A 56 5.98 0.27 -6.16
N GLN A 57 7.09 0.48 -6.87
CA GLN A 57 8.43 0.46 -6.27
C GLN A 57 8.66 1.65 -5.33
N GLU A 58 8.20 2.86 -5.69
CA GLU A 58 8.27 4.04 -4.82
C GLU A 58 7.50 3.80 -3.51
N VAL A 59 6.29 3.26 -3.58
CA VAL A 59 5.51 2.91 -2.38
C VAL A 59 6.26 1.90 -1.52
N ILE A 60 6.84 0.85 -2.12
CA ILE A 60 7.63 -0.15 -1.38
C ILE A 60 8.88 0.48 -0.75
N GLN A 61 9.52 1.43 -1.41
CA GLN A 61 10.67 2.14 -0.86
C GLN A 61 10.27 3.02 0.33
N GLU A 62 9.20 3.81 0.20
CA GLU A 62 8.68 4.64 1.30
C GLU A 62 8.27 3.75 2.49
N LEU A 63 7.61 2.61 2.24
CA LEU A 63 7.26 1.64 3.30
C LEU A 63 8.47 1.07 4.05
N ASN A 64 9.60 0.89 3.37
CA ASN A 64 10.82 0.37 3.99
C ASN A 64 11.63 1.44 4.73
N ALA A 65 11.28 2.72 4.55
CA ALA A 65 11.92 3.85 5.23
C ALA A 65 11.13 4.31 6.47
N LEU A 66 9.89 3.85 6.65
CA LEU A 66 9.05 4.03 7.83
C LEU A 66 9.45 3.07 8.96
#